data_AF-A0A4P9VJG3-F1
#
_entry.id   AF-A0A4P9VJG3-F1
#
_cell.length_a   1.000
_cell.length_b   1.000
_cell.length_c   1.000
_cell.angle_alpha   90.00
_cell.angle_beta   90.00
_cell.angle_gamma   90.00
#
_symmetry.space_group_name_H-M   'P 1'
#
loop_
_entity.id
_entity.type
_entity.pdbx_description
1 polymer ?
#
loop_
_entity_poly.entity_id
_entity_poly.type
_entity_poly.pdbx_seq_one_letter_code
_entity_poly.pdbx_strand_id
1 'polypeptide(L)'
;MQTVNNSDPEKKRGANTIERWKEQQALLVSQAKQQGKLIYWTKCDDTVDYIAWKIYGQTENVTEKIFEENHGLVNFGVYLPENLPVIIPDIEKASGQVVLWQ
;
A
#
# COMPACT_ATOMS: atom_id res chain seq x y z
N MET A 1 23.96 42.91 -15.09
CA MET A 1 22.89 41.89 -15.14
C MET A 1 23.52 40.56 -14.72
N GLN A 2 23.40 40.17 -13.46
CA GLN A 2 23.89 38.87 -12.99
C GLN A 2 22.67 38.00 -12.65
N THR A 3 22.65 36.82 -13.26
CA THR A 3 21.66 35.77 -13.10
C THR A 3 21.65 35.27 -11.67
N VAL A 4 20.53 35.42 -10.97
CA VAL A 4 20.29 34.71 -9.71
C VAL A 4 20.05 33.23 -10.02
N ASN A 5 21.13 32.46 -10.03
CA ASN A 5 21.06 31.01 -10.13
C ASN A 5 20.52 30.46 -8.81
N ASN A 6 19.25 30.05 -8.85
CA ASN A 6 18.55 29.36 -7.77
C ASN A 6 19.03 27.90 -7.65
N SER A 7 20.30 27.74 -7.30
CA SER A 7 20.96 26.46 -7.09
C SER A 7 21.45 26.36 -5.65
N ASP A 8 20.50 26.45 -4.72
CA ASP A 8 20.75 26.06 -3.33
C ASP A 8 20.22 24.61 -3.12
N PRO A 9 21.09 23.59 -3.16
CA PRO A 9 20.69 22.19 -3.06
C PRO A 9 20.23 21.79 -1.65
N GLU A 10 20.38 22.65 -0.63
CA GLU A 10 20.01 22.31 0.74
C GLU A 10 18.52 22.56 1.05
N LYS A 11 17.89 23.54 0.38
CA LYS A 11 16.49 23.91 0.63
C LYS A 11 15.46 22.88 0.12
N LYS A 12 15.90 21.88 -0.67
CA LYS A 12 15.07 20.81 -1.22
C LYS A 12 15.10 19.49 -0.43
N ARG A 13 15.84 19.40 0.68
CA ARG A 13 16.02 18.11 1.40
C ARG A 13 14.78 17.65 2.19
N GLY A 14 13.91 18.56 2.62
CA GLY A 14 12.67 18.21 3.35
C GLY A 14 11.49 17.83 2.46
N ALA A 15 11.47 18.28 1.20
CA ALA A 15 10.41 17.99 0.22
C ALA A 15 10.58 16.62 -0.47
N ASN A 16 11.79 16.06 -0.41
CA ASN A 16 12.22 14.92 -1.21
C ASN A 16 11.69 13.56 -0.71
N THR A 17 11.20 13.47 0.52
CA THR A 17 10.65 12.20 1.03
C THR A 17 9.24 12.00 0.47
N ILE A 18 8.27 12.85 0.82
CA ILE A 18 6.85 12.64 0.47
C ILE A 18 6.64 12.52 -1.05
N GLU A 19 7.37 13.28 -1.87
CA GLU A 19 7.26 13.23 -3.33
C GLU A 19 7.80 11.92 -3.92
N ARG A 20 8.96 11.44 -3.46
CA ARG A 20 9.51 10.14 -3.89
C ARG A 20 8.58 8.98 -3.57
N TRP A 21 7.94 9.03 -2.40
CA TRP A 21 6.98 8.01 -1.98
C TRP A 21 5.71 8.04 -2.86
N LYS A 22 5.22 9.22 -3.23
CA LYS A 22 4.10 9.37 -4.18
C LYS A 22 4.44 8.86 -5.58
N GLU A 23 5.65 9.14 -6.07
CA GLU A 23 6.13 8.65 -7.36
C GLU A 23 6.28 7.13 -7.38
N GLN A 24 6.86 6.55 -6.32
CA GLN A 24 6.98 5.10 -6.17
C GLN A 24 5.61 4.42 -6.11
N GLN A 25 4.67 4.99 -5.35
CA GLN A 25 3.30 4.48 -5.29
C GLN A 25 2.58 4.55 -6.64
N ALA A 26 2.74 5.64 -7.39
CA ALA A 26 2.17 5.77 -8.73
C ALA A 26 2.74 4.73 -9.72
N LEU A 27 4.04 4.45 -9.63
CA LEU A 27 4.69 3.42 -10.43
C LEU A 27 4.19 2.01 -10.06
N LEU A 28 4.12 1.71 -8.76
CA LEU A 28 3.60 0.44 -8.25
C LEU A 28 2.14 0.22 -8.67
N VAL A 29 1.29 1.24 -8.58
CA VAL A 29 -0.10 1.19 -9.04
C VAL A 29 -0.18 0.97 -10.56
N SER A 30 0.65 1.67 -11.34
CA SER A 30 0.69 1.48 -12.79
C SER A 30 1.14 0.07 -13.17
N GLN A 31 2.15 -0.47 -12.48
CA GLN A 31 2.65 -1.82 -12.70
C GLN A 31 1.61 -2.88 -12.28
N ALA A 32 1.00 -2.73 -11.11
CA ALA A 32 -0.07 -3.60 -10.62
C ALA A 32 -1.25 -3.62 -11.60
N LYS A 33 -1.64 -2.47 -12.16
CA LYS A 33 -2.65 -2.40 -13.22
C LYS A 33 -2.26 -3.17 -14.48
N GLN A 34 -1.01 -3.06 -14.92
CA GLN A 34 -0.51 -3.83 -16.08
C GLN A 34 -0.50 -5.33 -15.82
N GLN A 35 -0.25 -5.73 -14.56
CA GLN A 35 -0.29 -7.13 -14.12
C GLN A 35 -1.71 -7.63 -13.83
N GLY A 36 -2.75 -6.78 -13.95
CA GLY A 36 -4.13 -7.14 -13.64
C GLY A 36 -4.41 -7.36 -12.15
N LYS A 37 -3.52 -6.89 -11.25
CA LYS A 37 -3.71 -7.02 -9.80
C LYS A 37 -4.87 -6.15 -9.31
N LEU A 38 -5.58 -6.64 -8.30
CA LEU A 38 -6.61 -5.88 -7.62
C LEU A 38 -5.96 -4.77 -6.77
N ILE A 39 -6.54 -3.57 -6.80
CA ILE A 39 -6.11 -2.43 -5.98
C ILE A 39 -7.28 -2.03 -5.10
N TYR A 40 -7.04 -2.03 -3.80
CA TYR A 40 -7.97 -1.54 -2.80
C TYR A 40 -7.62 -0.10 -2.44
N TRP A 41 -8.61 0.80 -2.48
CA TRP A 41 -8.45 2.18 -2.03
C TRP A 41 -8.98 2.30 -0.61
N THR A 42 -8.10 2.66 0.31
CA THR A 42 -8.43 2.76 1.74
C THR A 42 -9.46 3.85 2.01
N LYS A 43 -10.26 3.60 3.04
CA LYS A 43 -11.21 4.54 3.64
C LYS A 43 -10.74 4.91 5.04
N CYS A 44 -11.48 5.84 5.67
CA CYS A 44 -11.19 6.26 7.04
C CYS A 44 -11.22 5.05 7.97
N ASP A 45 -10.26 4.99 8.89
CA ASP A 45 -10.10 3.92 9.87
C ASP A 45 -9.87 2.51 9.29
N ASP A 46 -9.59 2.38 7.98
CA ASP A 46 -9.19 1.09 7.42
C ASP A 46 -7.84 0.66 8.00
N THR A 47 -7.74 -0.62 8.37
CA THR A 47 -6.50 -1.27 8.79
C THR A 47 -6.14 -2.39 7.80
N VAL A 48 -4.88 -2.82 7.78
CA VAL A 48 -4.47 -3.93 6.90
C VAL A 48 -5.22 -5.21 7.24
N ASP A 49 -5.43 -5.52 8.53
CA ASP A 49 -6.19 -6.68 8.98
C ASP A 49 -7.66 -6.62 8.51
N TYR A 50 -8.29 -5.44 8.54
CA TYR A 50 -9.64 -5.27 8.01
C TYR A 50 -9.70 -5.55 6.50
N ILE A 51 -8.72 -5.04 5.75
CA ILE A 51 -8.61 -5.28 4.30
C ILE A 51 -8.39 -6.77 4.01
N ALA A 52 -7.48 -7.41 4.76
CA ALA A 52 -7.20 -8.84 4.66
C ALA A 52 -8.47 -9.68 4.89
N TRP A 53 -9.19 -9.42 5.98
CA TRP A 53 -10.44 -10.10 6.27
C TRP A 53 -11.51 -9.87 5.19
N LYS A 54 -11.65 -8.63 4.69
CA LYS A 54 -12.65 -8.27 3.68
C LYS A 54 -12.44 -8.95 2.34
N ILE A 55 -11.19 -9.09 1.90
CA ILE A 55 -10.85 -9.71 0.62
C ILE A 55 -10.77 -11.24 0.76
N TYR A 56 -10.00 -11.72 1.73
CA TYR A 56 -9.64 -13.14 1.82
C TYR A 56 -10.47 -13.91 2.84
N GLY A 57 -11.20 -13.24 3.73
CA GLY A 57 -11.98 -13.89 4.81
C GLY A 57 -11.13 -14.36 6.00
N GLN A 58 -9.82 -14.11 5.98
CA GLN A 58 -8.86 -14.46 7.03
C GLN A 58 -7.75 -13.40 7.10
N THR A 59 -7.08 -13.32 8.25
CA THR A 59 -5.98 -12.36 8.48
C THR A 59 -4.62 -13.06 8.64
N GLU A 60 -4.59 -14.30 9.13
CA GLU A 60 -3.36 -15.07 9.32
C GLU A 60 -2.63 -15.33 7.99
N ASN A 61 -1.31 -15.08 7.96
CA ASN A 61 -0.43 -15.23 6.78
C ASN A 61 -0.81 -14.39 5.55
N VAL A 62 -1.81 -13.51 5.68
CA VAL A 62 -2.29 -12.61 4.60
C VAL A 62 -1.77 -11.21 4.83
N THR A 63 -1.84 -10.71 6.07
CA THR A 63 -1.39 -9.36 6.44
C THR A 63 0.09 -9.14 6.06
N GLU A 64 0.96 -10.13 6.31
CA GLU A 64 2.39 -10.07 5.96
C GLU A 64 2.61 -9.97 4.45
N LYS A 65 1.86 -10.75 3.66
CA LYS A 65 1.94 -10.72 2.20
C LYS A 65 1.47 -9.39 1.62
N ILE A 66 0.47 -8.75 2.25
CA ILE A 66 0.05 -7.40 1.87
C ILE A 66 1.20 -6.41 2.14
N PHE A 67 1.91 -6.52 3.27
CA PHE A 67 3.05 -5.67 3.56
C PHE A 67 4.25 -5.89 2.62
N GLU A 68 4.53 -7.14 2.23
CA GLU A 68 5.56 -7.49 1.26
C GLU A 68 5.27 -6.91 -0.13
N GLU A 69 4.02 -6.93 -0.58
CA GLU A 69 3.64 -6.34 -1.86
C GLU A 69 3.57 -4.80 -1.80
N ASN A 70 3.32 -4.24 -0.60
CA ASN A 70 3.15 -2.80 -0.37
C ASN A 70 4.25 -2.25 0.54
N HIS A 71 5.48 -2.24 0.03
CA HIS A 71 6.62 -1.73 0.78
C HIS A 71 6.38 -0.29 1.29
N GLY A 72 6.53 -0.15 2.62
CA GLY A 72 6.34 1.10 3.35
C GLY A 72 4.90 1.46 3.71
N LEU A 73 3.94 0.56 3.45
CA LEU A 73 2.60 0.63 4.05
C LEU A 73 2.66 0.65 5.59
N VAL A 74 3.65 -0.03 6.19
CA VAL A 74 3.92 -0.04 7.64
C VAL A 74 4.23 1.35 8.22
N ASN A 75 4.70 2.29 7.40
CA ASN A 75 5.10 3.63 7.87
C ASN A 75 3.90 4.52 8.22
N PHE A 76 2.69 4.16 7.78
CA PHE A 76 1.46 4.88 8.12
C PHE A 76 0.92 4.54 9.51
N GLY A 77 1.43 3.46 10.13
CA GLY A 77 0.94 2.95 11.40
C GLY A 77 -0.25 2.01 11.24
N VAL A 78 -1.01 1.84 12.33
CA VAL A 78 -2.13 0.87 12.38
C VAL A 78 -3.32 1.32 11.51
N TYR A 79 -3.62 2.62 11.52
CA TYR A 79 -4.71 3.21 10.76
C TYR A 79 -4.17 3.79 9.46
N LEU A 80 -4.75 3.36 8.34
CA LEU A 80 -4.34 3.83 7.03
C LEU A 80 -5.04 5.16 6.70
N PRO A 81 -4.33 6.11 6.06
CA PRO A 81 -4.95 7.33 5.55
C PRO A 81 -5.96 6.99 4.45
N GLU A 82 -6.95 7.85 4.24
CA GLU A 82 -7.91 7.71 3.16
C GLU A 82 -7.28 7.82 1.77
N ASN A 83 -7.87 7.13 0.79
CA ASN A 83 -7.44 7.12 -0.61
C ASN A 83 -5.99 6.68 -0.83
N LEU A 84 -5.47 5.84 0.07
CA LEU A 84 -4.19 5.15 -0.11
C LEU A 84 -4.43 3.90 -0.98
N PRO A 85 -3.69 3.72 -2.09
CA PRO A 85 -3.77 2.49 -2.86
C PRO A 85 -3.03 1.37 -2.15
N VAL A 86 -3.70 0.23 -1.97
CA VAL A 86 -3.13 -1.01 -1.45
C VAL A 86 -3.25 -2.08 -2.54
N ILE A 87 -2.13 -2.60 -2.99
CA ILE A 87 -2.05 -3.69 -3.96
C ILE A 87 -2.43 -4.97 -3.24
N ILE A 88 -3.42 -5.67 -3.77
CA ILE A 88 -3.92 -6.92 -3.20
C ILE A 88 -3.15 -8.07 -3.85
N PRO A 89 -2.31 -8.81 -3.10
CA PRO A 89 -1.56 -9.93 -3.64
C PRO A 89 -2.49 -11.07 -4.08
N ASP A 90 -2.08 -11.84 -5.08
CA ASP A 90 -2.83 -13.04 -5.46
C ASP A 90 -2.50 -14.17 -4.48
N ILE A 91 -3.36 -14.35 -3.48
CA ILE A 91 -3.24 -15.39 -2.46
C ILE A 91 -4.41 -16.34 -2.69
N GLU A 92 -4.11 -17.63 -2.84
CA GLU A 92 -5.16 -18.65 -2.86
C GLU A 92 -5.98 -18.54 -1.57
N LYS A 93 -7.24 -18.13 -1.72
CA LYS A 93 -8.18 -18.08 -0.62
C LYS A 93 -8.33 -19.51 -0.12
N ALA A 94 -7.88 -19.78 1.11
CA ALA A 94 -8.24 -21.02 1.79
C ALA A 94 -9.77 -21.03 1.87
N SER A 95 -10.41 -21.86 1.04
CA SER A 95 -11.82 -22.14 1.15
C SER A 95 -11.99 -22.89 2.46
N GLY A 96 -12.20 -22.16 3.55
CA GLY A 96 -12.48 -22.73 4.85
C GLY A 96 -13.74 -23.58 4.77
N GLN A 97 -13.60 -24.85 4.41
CA GLN A 97 -14.57 -25.87 4.71
C GLN A 97 -14.55 -25.99 6.23
N VAL A 98 -15.46 -25.28 6.88
CA VAL A 98 -15.79 -25.52 8.27
C VAL A 98 -16.37 -26.93 8.31
N VAL A 99 -15.53 -27.91 8.64
CA VAL A 99 -15.99 -29.26 8.97
C VAL A 99 -16.59 -29.15 10.37
N LEU A 100 -17.91 -29.01 10.44
CA LEU A 100 -18.63 -29.22 11.69
C LEU A 100 -18.46 -30.70 12.01
N TRP A 101 -17.65 -31.00 13.03
CA TRP A 101 -17.47 -32.36 13.55
C TRP A 101 -18.85 -33.00 13.79
N GLN A 102 -19.11 -34.13 13.13
CA GLN A 102 -20.28 -34.99 13.34
C GLN A 102 -20.05 -35.94 14.52
#